data_AF-A0A7V9UET4-F1
#
_entry.id   AF-A0A7V9UET4-F1
#
_cell.length_a   1.000
_cell.length_b   1.000
_cell.length_c   1.000
_cell.angle_alpha   90.00
_cell.angle_beta   90.00
_cell.angle_gamma   90.00
#
_symmetry.space_group_name_H-M   'P 1'
#
loop_
_entity.id
_entity.type
_entity.pdbx_description
1 polymer ?
#
loop_
_entity_poly.entity_id
_entity_poly.type
_entity_poly.pdbx_seq_one_letter_code
_entity_poly.pdbx_strand_id
1 'polypeptide(L)'
;TDSSTWKSTMEPKYFPDWEKFNLLGRQIDFSDLPTGADETIRAYSLASYPAEGRKLMFNIRIATPPFVAGKIDETLPWGICSAYTFALVPGDKVRLSGPYGESFMIPGDQELIFLIGGAGSSFGRSHILQLLRTEKTKRKVTLWYGARSLKENIYEEEYRQLEKEFPNFKYHLVLSEPLPEDLSEGWPAKDPLRTNFLFKAFDLGQLKQMDAPEEALFYVCGPPMHNKSVLKLLDDYGIPRESIVLDDFGS
;
A
#
# COMPACT_ATOMS: atom_id res chain seq x y z
N THR A 1 -10.70 14.24 -18.76
CA THR A 1 -9.23 14.32 -18.75
C THR A 1 -8.66 13.37 -19.78
N ASP A 2 -7.47 13.65 -20.31
CA ASP A 2 -6.77 12.78 -21.26
C ASP A 2 -5.56 12.14 -20.57
N SER A 3 -5.49 10.80 -20.54
CA SER A 3 -4.36 10.10 -19.92
C SER A 3 -3.05 10.24 -20.69
N SER A 4 -3.04 10.83 -21.90
CA SER A 4 -1.80 11.16 -22.62
C SER A 4 -0.92 12.16 -21.86
N THR A 5 -1.52 13.07 -21.08
CA THR A 5 -0.80 14.12 -20.35
C THR A 5 -0.12 13.62 -19.08
N TRP A 6 -0.52 12.45 -18.58
CA TRP A 6 -0.05 11.90 -17.29
C TRP A 6 1.43 11.54 -17.31
N LYS A 7 2.02 11.33 -18.50
CA LYS A 7 3.48 11.17 -18.65
C LYS A 7 4.29 12.37 -18.13
N SER A 8 3.70 13.56 -18.05
CA SER A 8 4.40 14.76 -17.58
C SER A 8 4.70 14.73 -16.07
N THR A 9 3.95 13.97 -15.28
CA THR A 9 4.09 13.84 -13.83
C THR A 9 4.43 12.43 -13.37
N MET A 10 4.41 11.45 -14.27
CA MET A 10 4.79 10.06 -14.02
C MET A 10 6.29 9.83 -14.23
N GLU A 11 6.91 9.01 -13.38
CA GLU A 11 8.30 8.61 -13.59
C GLU A 11 8.47 7.74 -14.86
N PRO A 12 9.51 7.96 -15.70
CA PRO A 12 9.69 7.25 -16.96
C PRO A 12 9.73 5.72 -16.86
N LYS A 13 10.18 5.19 -15.72
CA LYS A 13 10.26 3.74 -15.47
C LYS A 13 8.90 3.02 -15.55
N TYR A 14 7.79 3.75 -15.38
CA TYR A 14 6.44 3.19 -15.46
C TYR A 14 5.83 3.26 -16.87
N PHE A 15 6.42 4.01 -17.80
CA PHE A 15 5.84 4.22 -19.14
C PHE A 15 5.60 2.89 -19.90
N PRO A 16 6.54 1.92 -19.89
CA PRO A 16 6.36 0.69 -20.66
C PRO A 16 5.13 -0.13 -20.23
N ASP A 17 4.79 -0.15 -18.92
CA ASP A 17 3.60 -0.86 -18.44
C ASP A 17 2.32 -0.20 -18.94
N TRP A 18 2.26 1.13 -18.84
CA TRP A 18 1.11 1.92 -19.28
C TRP A 18 0.87 1.81 -20.78
N GLU A 19 1.95 1.75 -21.58
CA GLU A 19 1.89 1.50 -23.02
C GLU A 19 1.44 0.08 -23.34
N LYS A 20 2.05 -0.92 -22.67
CA LYS A 20 1.71 -2.35 -22.84
C LYS A 20 0.22 -2.63 -22.62
N PHE A 21 -0.37 -1.98 -21.62
CA PHE A 21 -1.78 -2.16 -21.28
C PHE A 21 -2.72 -1.16 -21.97
N ASN A 22 -2.22 -0.35 -22.89
CA ASN A 22 -2.97 0.67 -23.63
C ASN A 22 -3.78 1.61 -22.72
N LEU A 23 -3.13 2.10 -21.66
CA LEU A 23 -3.71 2.98 -20.63
C LEU A 23 -3.51 4.47 -20.93
N LEU A 24 -2.65 4.80 -21.89
CA LEU A 24 -2.38 6.18 -22.34
C LEU A 24 -3.29 6.58 -23.51
N GLY A 25 -3.49 7.88 -23.70
CA GLY A 25 -4.32 8.42 -24.78
C GLY A 25 -5.81 8.10 -24.63
N ARG A 26 -6.27 7.82 -23.41
CA ARG A 26 -7.66 7.53 -23.09
C ARG A 26 -8.35 8.80 -22.65
N GLN A 27 -9.46 9.12 -23.31
CA GLN A 27 -10.37 10.16 -22.86
C GLN A 27 -11.22 9.62 -21.73
N ILE A 28 -11.12 10.26 -20.57
CA ILE A 28 -11.94 9.98 -19.40
C ILE A 28 -12.91 11.16 -19.28
N ASP A 29 -14.19 10.89 -19.51
CA ASP A 29 -15.21 11.91 -19.51
C ASP A 29 -15.55 12.35 -18.08
N PHE A 30 -15.38 13.64 -17.82
CA PHE A 30 -15.73 14.30 -16.56
C PHE A 30 -16.79 15.39 -16.75
N SER A 31 -17.43 15.44 -17.93
CA SER A 31 -18.42 16.48 -18.25
C SER A 31 -19.66 16.39 -17.36
N ASP A 32 -20.07 15.17 -16.99
CA ASP A 32 -21.24 14.89 -16.17
C ASP A 32 -20.88 14.43 -14.75
N LEU A 33 -19.86 15.06 -14.13
CA LEU A 33 -19.57 14.78 -12.72
C LEU A 33 -20.60 15.43 -11.79
N PRO A 34 -21.13 14.70 -10.80
CA PRO A 34 -21.97 15.28 -9.75
C PRO A 34 -21.27 16.45 -9.05
N THR A 35 -22.03 17.51 -8.75
CA THR A 35 -21.51 18.72 -8.06
C THR A 35 -22.35 19.08 -6.85
N GLY A 36 -21.82 19.92 -5.96
CA GLY A 36 -22.53 20.38 -4.77
C GLY A 36 -22.72 19.26 -3.75
N ALA A 37 -23.96 19.03 -3.33
CA ALA A 37 -24.28 18.01 -2.32
C ALA A 37 -23.99 16.58 -2.80
N ASP A 38 -24.00 16.34 -4.12
CA ASP A 38 -23.79 15.02 -4.71
C ASP A 38 -22.34 14.80 -5.18
N GLU A 39 -21.43 15.72 -4.85
CA GLU A 39 -20.05 15.66 -5.33
C GLU A 39 -19.35 14.33 -4.99
N THR A 40 -18.52 13.85 -5.92
CA THR A 40 -17.82 12.58 -5.72
C THR A 40 -16.65 12.77 -4.75
N ILE A 41 -16.78 12.22 -3.54
CA ILE A 41 -15.74 12.22 -2.51
C ILE A 41 -15.16 10.82 -2.36
N ARG A 42 -13.85 10.73 -2.09
CA ARG A 42 -13.16 9.48 -1.73
C ARG A 42 -12.20 9.70 -0.57
N ALA A 43 -12.08 8.69 0.28
CA ALA A 43 -11.09 8.65 1.35
C ALA A 43 -9.74 8.17 0.82
N TYR A 44 -8.65 8.79 1.27
CA TYR A 44 -7.28 8.36 1.01
C TYR A 44 -6.49 8.45 2.31
N SER A 45 -5.84 7.35 2.70
CA SER A 45 -5.02 7.31 3.91
C SER A 45 -3.76 8.17 3.73
N LEU A 46 -3.40 8.92 4.77
CA LEU A 46 -2.17 9.71 4.80
C LEU A 46 -0.97 8.78 4.89
N ALA A 47 -0.04 8.91 3.94
CA ALA A 47 1.30 8.33 3.99
C ALA A 47 2.25 9.18 4.84
N SER A 48 1.94 10.48 4.96
CA SER A 48 2.69 11.38 5.83
C SER A 48 2.30 11.17 7.29
N TYR A 49 3.28 11.21 8.19
CA TYR A 49 3.06 11.14 9.63
C TYR A 49 3.02 12.55 10.26
N PRO A 50 2.46 12.73 11.47
CA PRO A 50 2.20 14.06 12.04
C PRO A 50 3.39 15.03 12.06
N ALA A 51 4.62 14.53 12.27
CA ALA A 51 5.79 15.41 12.35
C ALA A 51 6.27 15.94 10.98
N GLU A 52 5.74 15.45 9.86
CA GLU A 52 5.94 16.05 8.52
C GLU A 52 5.10 17.33 8.32
N GLY A 53 4.32 17.72 9.33
CA GLY A 53 3.67 19.02 9.43
C GLY A 53 2.61 19.22 8.35
N ARG A 54 2.78 20.26 7.52
CA ARG A 54 1.80 20.64 6.49
C ARG A 54 2.00 19.94 5.15
N LYS A 55 2.98 19.04 5.05
CA LYS A 55 3.18 18.23 3.84
C LYS A 55 2.31 16.98 3.95
N LEU A 56 1.21 16.95 3.20
CA LEU A 56 0.35 15.78 3.10
C LEU A 56 0.82 14.90 1.95
N MET A 57 0.99 13.60 2.22
CA MET A 57 1.38 12.62 1.22
C MET A 57 0.37 11.48 1.19
N PHE A 58 0.10 10.97 -0.01
CA PHE A 58 -0.88 9.91 -0.27
C PHE A 58 -0.32 8.96 -1.32
N ASN A 59 -0.60 7.66 -1.18
CA ASN A 59 -0.38 6.68 -2.24
C ASN A 59 -1.73 6.29 -2.85
N ILE A 60 -2.01 6.80 -4.05
CA ILE A 60 -3.29 6.62 -4.72
C ILE A 60 -3.10 5.65 -5.88
N ARG A 61 -3.78 4.51 -5.82
CA ARG A 61 -3.83 3.56 -6.94
C ARG A 61 -4.81 4.07 -7.99
N ILE A 62 -4.37 4.11 -9.25
CA ILE A 62 -5.29 4.34 -10.36
C ILE A 62 -6.30 3.18 -10.45
N ALA A 63 -7.59 3.51 -10.39
CA ALA A 63 -8.67 2.56 -10.59
C ALA A 63 -9.04 2.55 -12.08
N THR A 64 -8.30 1.77 -12.86
CA THR A 64 -8.63 1.49 -14.25
C THR A 64 -9.90 0.65 -14.33
N PRO A 65 -10.60 0.61 -15.49
CA PRO A 65 -11.55 -0.45 -15.76
C PRO A 65 -10.88 -1.83 -15.55
N PRO A 66 -11.64 -2.84 -15.12
CA PRO A 66 -11.09 -4.15 -14.83
C PRO A 66 -10.47 -4.77 -16.08
N PHE A 67 -9.43 -5.57 -15.89
CA PHE A 67 -8.82 -6.31 -16.99
C PHE A 67 -9.58 -7.60 -17.27
N VAL A 68 -10.05 -7.78 -18.50
CA VAL A 68 -10.64 -9.01 -19.03
C VAL A 68 -9.72 -9.53 -20.14
N ALA A 69 -9.21 -10.75 -19.98
CA ALA A 69 -8.27 -11.38 -20.91
C ALA A 69 -7.04 -10.49 -21.26
N GLY A 70 -6.51 -9.76 -20.26
CA GLY A 70 -5.31 -8.92 -20.41
C GLY A 70 -5.55 -7.55 -21.03
N LYS A 71 -6.81 -7.15 -21.28
CA LYS A 71 -7.18 -5.82 -21.76
C LYS A 71 -8.18 -5.18 -20.81
N ILE A 72 -8.19 -3.85 -20.72
CA ILE A 72 -9.23 -3.14 -19.96
C ILE A 72 -10.60 -3.37 -20.60
N ASP A 73 -11.63 -3.51 -19.77
CA ASP A 73 -13.02 -3.50 -20.22
C ASP A 73 -13.44 -2.06 -20.53
N GLU A 74 -13.43 -1.69 -21.81
CA GLU A 74 -13.76 -0.34 -22.26
C GLU A 74 -15.24 0.02 -22.10
N THR A 75 -16.09 -0.95 -21.74
CA THR A 75 -17.51 -0.69 -21.44
C THR A 75 -17.72 -0.12 -20.04
N LEU A 76 -16.72 -0.24 -19.17
CA LEU A 76 -16.77 0.24 -17.79
C LEU A 76 -15.97 1.53 -17.62
N PRO A 77 -16.45 2.47 -16.78
CA PRO A 77 -15.76 3.73 -16.57
C PRO A 77 -14.51 3.56 -15.72
N TRP A 78 -13.59 4.54 -15.85
CA TRP A 78 -12.47 4.70 -14.93
C TRP A 78 -12.96 5.24 -13.58
N GLY A 79 -12.23 4.95 -12.52
CA GLY A 79 -12.52 5.49 -11.19
C GLY A 79 -12.28 7.00 -11.13
N ILE A 80 -13.36 7.77 -10.97
CA ILE A 80 -13.43 9.24 -11.03
C ILE A 80 -12.31 9.92 -10.23
N CYS A 81 -12.26 9.73 -8.90
CA CYS A 81 -11.31 10.46 -8.05
C CYS A 81 -9.85 10.07 -8.34
N SER A 82 -9.58 8.80 -8.61
CA SER A 82 -8.21 8.35 -8.93
C SER A 82 -7.73 8.94 -10.26
N ALA A 83 -8.58 8.95 -11.29
CA ALA A 83 -8.27 9.56 -12.58
C ALA A 83 -8.13 11.09 -12.48
N TYR A 84 -8.92 11.76 -11.62
CA TYR A 84 -8.74 13.17 -11.29
C TYR A 84 -7.36 13.41 -10.67
N THR A 85 -6.97 12.61 -9.66
CA THR A 85 -5.67 12.79 -8.99
C THR A 85 -4.47 12.57 -9.92
N PHE A 86 -4.57 11.64 -10.87
CA PHE A 86 -3.53 11.40 -11.87
C PHE A 86 -3.41 12.52 -12.92
N ALA A 87 -4.45 13.34 -13.07
CA ALA A 87 -4.44 14.49 -13.97
C ALA A 87 -3.88 15.77 -13.32
N LEU A 88 -3.62 15.76 -12.01
CA LEU A 88 -3.11 16.93 -11.28
C LEU A 88 -1.67 17.23 -11.67
N VAL A 89 -1.35 18.52 -11.75
CA VAL A 89 0.00 19.04 -11.97
C VAL A 89 0.42 20.00 -10.85
N PRO A 90 1.73 20.26 -10.67
CA PRO A 90 2.20 21.23 -9.68
C PRO A 90 1.53 22.61 -9.86
N GLY A 91 0.94 23.11 -8.78
CA GLY A 91 0.20 24.38 -8.77
C GLY A 91 -1.32 24.21 -8.71
N ASP A 92 -1.84 23.03 -9.04
CA ASP A 92 -3.27 22.73 -8.89
C ASP A 92 -3.71 22.79 -7.42
N LYS A 93 -4.96 23.20 -7.22
CA LYS A 93 -5.59 23.24 -5.91
C LYS A 93 -6.49 22.03 -5.73
N VAL A 94 -6.32 21.33 -4.61
CA VAL A 94 -7.15 20.18 -4.21
C VAL A 94 -7.88 20.55 -2.93
N ARG A 95 -9.19 20.26 -2.87
CA ARG A 95 -9.97 20.41 -1.66
C ARG A 95 -9.95 19.10 -0.88
N LEU A 96 -9.59 19.19 0.40
CA LEU A 96 -9.54 18.07 1.33
C LEU A 96 -10.43 18.37 2.52
N SER A 97 -10.98 17.33 3.14
CA SER A 97 -11.64 17.41 4.45
C SER A 97 -11.09 16.31 5.36
N GLY A 98 -11.01 16.58 6.66
CA GLY A 98 -10.42 15.66 7.64
C GLY A 98 -9.68 16.39 8.76
N PRO A 99 -8.90 15.67 9.59
CA PRO A 99 -8.61 14.23 9.48
C PRO A 99 -9.79 13.34 9.92
N TYR A 100 -9.86 12.14 9.35
CA TYR A 100 -10.77 11.06 9.74
C TYR A 100 -9.96 9.77 9.91
N GLY A 101 -10.51 8.78 10.62
CA GLY A 101 -9.91 7.45 10.73
C GLY A 101 -10.40 6.69 11.97
N GLU A 102 -10.25 5.37 11.93
CA GLU A 102 -10.57 4.45 13.03
C GLU A 102 -9.45 3.44 13.31
N SER A 103 -8.56 3.22 12.33
CA SER A 103 -7.42 2.30 12.37
C SER A 103 -6.20 2.91 13.10
N PHE A 104 -6.36 3.24 14.39
CA PHE A 104 -5.30 3.84 15.22
C PHE A 104 -4.37 2.80 15.85
N MET A 105 -3.21 3.25 16.34
CA MET A 105 -2.31 2.42 17.14
C MET A 105 -2.96 2.05 18.47
N ILE A 106 -2.97 0.76 18.80
CA ILE A 106 -3.37 0.27 20.12
C ILE A 106 -2.20 0.48 21.09
N PRO A 107 -2.42 1.19 22.22
CA PRO A 107 -1.37 1.43 23.22
C PRO A 107 -0.99 0.13 23.94
N GLY A 108 0.26 0.05 24.39
CA GLY A 108 0.80 -1.12 25.09
C GLY A 108 2.22 -1.45 24.62
N ASP A 109 2.73 -2.60 25.07
CA ASP A 109 4.11 -3.02 24.87
C ASP A 109 4.25 -4.24 23.93
N GLN A 110 3.13 -4.75 23.40
CA GLN A 110 3.10 -5.92 22.50
C GLN A 110 3.96 -5.74 21.25
N GLU A 111 4.45 -6.84 20.67
CA GLU A 111 5.06 -6.83 19.33
C GLU A 111 4.06 -6.29 18.28
N LEU A 112 4.56 -5.46 17.36
CA LEU A 112 3.80 -4.85 16.29
C LEU A 112 4.19 -5.48 14.95
N ILE A 113 3.23 -6.09 14.26
CA ILE A 113 3.43 -6.75 12.97
C ILE A 113 2.58 -6.07 11.92
N PHE A 114 3.21 -5.35 11.00
CA PHE A 114 2.58 -4.70 9.86
C PHE A 114 2.60 -5.65 8.66
N LEU A 115 1.42 -5.97 8.12
CA LEU A 115 1.22 -6.84 6.95
C LEU A 115 0.61 -6.01 5.83
N ILE A 116 1.47 -5.40 5.02
CA ILE A 116 1.09 -4.30 4.14
C ILE A 116 1.27 -4.68 2.66
N GLY A 117 0.33 -4.27 1.81
CA GLY A 117 0.41 -4.48 0.36
C GLY A 117 -0.05 -3.29 -0.47
N GLY A 118 0.65 -2.99 -1.56
CA GLY A 118 0.27 -1.96 -2.53
C GLY A 118 0.01 -0.57 -1.90
N ALA A 119 -1.14 0.04 -2.21
CA ALA A 119 -1.49 1.37 -1.70
C ALA A 119 -1.65 1.42 -0.16
N GLY A 120 -1.77 0.27 0.51
CA GLY A 120 -1.76 0.17 1.97
C GLY A 120 -0.43 0.65 2.60
N SER A 121 0.61 0.83 1.79
CA SER A 121 1.84 1.55 2.13
C SER A 121 1.61 2.88 2.83
N SER A 122 0.54 3.63 2.51
CA SER A 122 0.22 4.89 3.19
C SER A 122 0.00 4.67 4.69
N PHE A 123 -0.86 3.69 5.02
CA PHE A 123 -1.17 3.31 6.40
C PHE A 123 0.08 2.81 7.14
N GLY A 124 0.83 1.90 6.52
CA GLY A 124 2.06 1.36 7.11
C GLY A 124 3.11 2.44 7.37
N ARG A 125 3.40 3.29 6.38
CA ARG A 125 4.42 4.34 6.48
C ARG A 125 4.11 5.33 7.60
N SER A 126 2.90 5.86 7.63
CA SER A 126 2.51 6.88 8.60
C SER A 126 2.66 6.38 10.04
N HIS A 127 2.12 5.19 10.34
CA HIS A 127 2.23 4.58 11.66
C HIS A 127 3.68 4.23 12.04
N ILE A 128 4.43 3.59 11.14
CA ILE A 128 5.81 3.18 11.43
C ILE A 128 6.71 4.39 11.68
N LEU A 129 6.59 5.46 10.88
CA LEU A 129 7.37 6.68 11.10
C LEU A 129 6.97 7.38 12.39
N GLN A 130 5.67 7.47 12.70
CA GLN A 130 5.22 8.02 13.97
C GLN A 130 5.81 7.25 15.17
N LEU A 131 5.74 5.92 15.14
CA LEU A 131 6.27 5.06 16.19
C LEU A 131 7.79 5.20 16.39
N LEU A 132 8.55 5.18 15.30
CA LEU A 132 10.02 5.15 15.37
C LEU A 132 10.63 6.55 15.51
N ARG A 133 10.16 7.53 14.73
CA ARG A 133 10.75 8.88 14.67
C ARG A 133 10.23 9.79 15.77
N THR A 134 8.93 9.79 16.02
CA THR A 134 8.30 10.67 17.02
C THR A 134 8.31 10.04 18.40
N GLU A 135 7.68 8.87 18.53
CA GLU A 135 7.45 8.22 19.82
C GLU A 135 8.68 7.46 20.32
N LYS A 136 9.61 7.12 19.41
CA LYS A 136 10.83 6.36 19.69
C LYS A 136 10.54 5.07 20.46
N THR A 137 9.50 4.37 20.02
CA THR A 137 8.99 3.17 20.67
C THR A 137 10.08 2.13 20.92
N LYS A 138 9.94 1.39 22.02
CA LYS A 138 10.81 0.25 22.35
C LYS A 138 10.20 -1.10 21.97
N ARG A 139 8.93 -1.09 21.54
CA ARG A 139 8.24 -2.28 21.03
C ARG A 139 9.00 -2.86 19.85
N LYS A 140 8.99 -4.17 19.70
CA LYS A 140 9.48 -4.82 18.48
C LYS A 140 8.49 -4.52 17.35
N VAL A 141 8.99 -4.04 16.22
CA VAL A 141 8.18 -3.63 15.06
C VAL A 141 8.68 -4.38 13.82
N THR A 142 7.81 -5.14 13.18
CA THR A 142 8.13 -5.85 11.94
C THR A 142 7.19 -5.40 10.84
N LEU A 143 7.75 -4.99 9.69
CA LEU A 143 7.01 -4.74 8.47
C LEU A 143 7.26 -5.87 7.47
N TRP A 144 6.21 -6.59 7.12
CA TRP A 144 6.14 -7.37 5.90
C TRP A 144 5.43 -6.55 4.83
N TYR A 145 6.12 -6.30 3.72
CA TYR A 145 5.58 -5.55 2.59
C TYR A 145 5.51 -6.41 1.34
N GLY A 146 4.32 -6.47 0.75
CA GLY A 146 3.99 -7.28 -0.40
C GLY A 146 3.88 -6.41 -1.65
N ALA A 147 4.71 -6.70 -2.64
CA ALA A 147 4.68 -6.07 -3.96
C ALA A 147 4.67 -7.14 -5.05
N ARG A 148 4.33 -6.75 -6.28
CA ARG A 148 4.47 -7.67 -7.42
C ARG A 148 5.94 -7.85 -7.77
N SER A 149 6.64 -6.74 -7.95
CA SER A 149 8.03 -6.65 -8.38
C SER A 149 8.74 -5.47 -7.69
N LEU A 150 10.06 -5.30 -7.89
CA LEU A 150 10.82 -4.23 -7.23
C LEU A 150 10.32 -2.83 -7.60
N LYS A 151 9.92 -2.61 -8.87
CA LYS A 151 9.38 -1.32 -9.32
C LYS A 151 8.12 -0.87 -8.57
N GLU A 152 7.38 -1.82 -7.98
CA GLU A 152 6.16 -1.58 -7.22
C GLU A 152 6.44 -1.42 -5.70
N ASN A 153 7.71 -1.59 -5.29
CA ASN A 153 8.13 -1.40 -3.92
C ASN A 153 8.43 0.08 -3.65
N ILE A 154 7.44 0.78 -3.08
CA ILE A 154 7.58 2.17 -2.69
C ILE A 154 8.16 2.30 -1.28
N TYR A 155 9.00 3.33 -1.08
CA TYR A 155 9.72 3.65 0.17
C TYR A 155 10.78 2.65 0.62
N GLU A 156 11.30 1.80 -0.27
CA GLU A 156 12.33 0.81 0.08
C GLU A 156 13.51 1.42 0.86
N GLU A 157 14.08 2.49 0.31
CA GLU A 157 15.25 3.14 0.89
C GLU A 157 14.96 3.69 2.29
N GLU A 158 13.77 4.24 2.51
CA GLU A 158 13.35 4.75 3.82
C GLU A 158 13.23 3.61 4.84
N TYR A 159 12.58 2.50 4.49
CA TYR A 159 12.47 1.35 5.40
C TYR A 159 13.81 0.69 5.69
N ARG A 160 14.68 0.56 4.67
CA ARG A 160 16.05 0.04 4.87
C ARG A 160 16.89 0.96 5.75
N GLN A 161 16.68 2.28 5.67
CA GLN A 161 17.35 3.24 6.54
C GLN A 161 16.81 3.16 7.97
N LEU A 162 15.49 3.03 8.16
CA LEU A 162 14.90 2.79 9.48
C LEU A 162 15.43 1.51 10.13
N GLU A 163 15.57 0.42 9.37
CA GLU A 163 16.08 -0.86 9.89
C GLU A 163 17.53 -0.77 10.36
N LYS A 164 18.34 0.12 9.77
CA LYS A 164 19.71 0.41 10.23
C LYS A 164 19.72 1.28 11.49
N GLU A 165 18.81 2.23 11.60
CA GLU A 165 18.76 3.20 12.70
C GLU A 165 18.07 2.67 13.96
N PHE A 166 17.08 1.79 13.79
CA PHE A 166 16.23 1.28 14.87
C PHE A 166 16.38 -0.24 14.98
N PRO A 167 17.19 -0.74 15.95
CA PRO A 167 17.44 -2.18 16.10
C PRO A 167 16.18 -3.02 16.38
N ASN A 168 15.12 -2.40 16.90
CA ASN A 168 13.82 -3.01 17.15
C ASN A 168 12.88 -3.00 15.93
N PHE A 169 13.31 -2.49 14.78
CA PHE A 169 12.56 -2.51 13.52
C PHE A 169 13.15 -3.53 12.52
N LYS A 170 12.28 -4.28 11.84
CA LYS A 170 12.65 -5.19 10.75
C LYS A 170 11.78 -5.01 9.53
N TYR A 171 12.40 -5.06 8.35
CA TYR A 171 11.73 -4.88 7.07
C TYR A 171 11.92 -6.09 6.14
N HIS A 172 10.82 -6.79 5.87
CA HIS A 172 10.75 -7.93 4.96
C HIS A 172 9.98 -7.56 3.69
N LEU A 173 10.66 -7.59 2.55
CA LEU A 173 10.04 -7.39 1.23
C LEU A 173 9.76 -8.76 0.59
N VAL A 174 8.52 -8.94 0.14
CA VAL A 174 8.06 -10.14 -0.55
C VAL A 174 7.51 -9.76 -1.93
N LEU A 175 8.06 -10.36 -2.98
CA LEU A 175 7.61 -10.18 -4.36
C LEU A 175 6.78 -11.40 -4.80
N SER A 176 5.54 -11.17 -5.21
CA SER A 176 4.68 -12.25 -5.70
C SER A 176 4.97 -12.65 -7.14
N GLU A 177 5.50 -11.72 -7.94
CA GLU A 177 5.71 -11.87 -9.38
C GLU A 177 6.92 -11.02 -9.82
N PRO A 178 8.15 -11.35 -9.37
CA PRO A 178 9.35 -10.60 -9.73
C PRO A 178 9.54 -10.57 -11.24
N LEU A 179 9.95 -9.43 -11.76
CA LEU A 179 10.20 -9.25 -13.19
C LEU A 179 11.55 -9.83 -13.61
N PRO A 180 11.78 -10.12 -14.90
CA PRO A 180 13.07 -10.56 -15.39
C PRO A 180 14.22 -9.62 -14.98
N GLU A 181 13.97 -8.32 -14.96
CA GLU A 181 14.92 -7.31 -14.50
C GLU A 181 15.27 -7.50 -13.01
N ASP A 182 14.27 -7.69 -12.13
CA ASP A 182 14.48 -7.96 -10.71
C ASP A 182 15.37 -9.20 -10.50
N LEU A 183 15.13 -10.26 -11.28
CA LEU A 183 15.93 -11.48 -11.23
C LEU A 183 17.37 -11.25 -11.70
N SER A 184 17.55 -10.43 -12.73
CA SER A 184 18.88 -10.05 -13.24
C SER A 184 19.68 -9.19 -12.24
N GLU A 185 18.99 -8.39 -11.42
CA GLU A 185 19.55 -7.64 -10.30
C GLU A 185 19.84 -8.54 -9.06
N GLY A 186 19.56 -9.84 -9.16
CA GLY A 186 19.88 -10.83 -8.13
C GLY A 186 18.73 -11.12 -7.17
N TRP A 187 17.49 -10.78 -7.51
CA TRP A 187 16.34 -11.16 -6.67
C TRP A 187 16.24 -12.69 -6.53
N PRO A 188 16.11 -13.23 -5.29
CA PRO A 188 16.16 -14.66 -5.06
C PRO A 188 14.82 -15.33 -5.38
N ALA A 189 14.62 -15.69 -6.66
CA ALA A 189 13.39 -16.31 -7.17
C ALA A 189 12.93 -17.57 -6.41
N LYS A 190 13.86 -18.32 -5.84
CA LYS A 190 13.59 -19.60 -5.16
C LYS A 190 13.46 -19.49 -3.64
N ASP A 191 13.72 -18.30 -3.07
CA ASP A 191 13.58 -18.08 -1.64
C ASP A 191 12.10 -17.81 -1.31
N PRO A 192 11.39 -18.71 -0.60
CA PRO A 192 9.96 -18.55 -0.32
C PRO A 192 9.66 -17.44 0.69
N LEU A 193 10.66 -16.90 1.38
CA LEU A 193 10.50 -15.75 2.28
C LEU A 193 10.57 -14.42 1.54
N ARG A 194 11.12 -14.42 0.33
CA ARG A 194 11.27 -13.24 -0.53
C ARG A 194 10.43 -13.32 -1.79
N THR A 195 10.16 -14.50 -2.33
CA THR A 195 9.40 -14.68 -3.57
C THR A 195 8.18 -15.57 -3.31
N ASN A 196 7.06 -14.96 -2.93
CA ASN A 196 5.81 -15.65 -2.59
C ASN A 196 4.63 -14.67 -2.48
N PHE A 197 3.44 -15.17 -2.16
CA PHE A 197 2.42 -14.32 -1.57
C PHE A 197 2.84 -13.91 -0.15
N LEU A 198 2.67 -12.64 0.21
CA LEU A 198 3.10 -12.10 1.50
C LEU A 198 2.64 -12.94 2.68
N PHE A 199 1.36 -13.33 2.73
CA PHE A 199 0.84 -14.10 3.87
C PHE A 199 1.56 -15.46 4.03
N LYS A 200 1.98 -16.10 2.93
CA LYS A 200 2.74 -17.36 2.98
C LYS A 200 4.18 -17.15 3.43
N ALA A 201 4.82 -16.10 2.95
CA ALA A 201 6.18 -15.74 3.40
C ALA A 201 6.19 -15.37 4.88
N PHE A 202 5.18 -14.61 5.33
CA PHE A 202 4.98 -14.26 6.73
C PHE A 202 4.74 -15.50 7.61
N ASP A 203 3.87 -16.42 7.17
CA ASP A 203 3.61 -17.68 7.86
C ASP A 203 4.92 -18.46 8.09
N LEU A 204 5.66 -18.72 7.01
CA LEU A 204 6.91 -19.48 7.04
C LEU A 204 8.02 -18.77 7.82
N GLY A 205 8.14 -17.45 7.64
CA GLY A 205 9.27 -16.65 8.11
C GLY A 205 9.13 -16.11 9.52
N GLN A 206 7.91 -15.99 10.04
CA GLN A 206 7.67 -15.43 11.36
C GLN A 206 6.53 -16.13 12.11
N LEU A 207 5.30 -16.12 11.60
CA LEU A 207 4.12 -16.52 12.39
C LEU A 207 4.24 -17.92 13.00
N LYS A 208 4.64 -18.90 12.18
CA LYS A 208 4.80 -20.30 12.62
C LYS A 208 5.88 -20.50 13.68
N GLN A 209 6.79 -19.53 13.82
CA GLN A 209 7.92 -19.58 14.75
C GLN A 209 7.64 -18.81 16.05
N MET A 210 6.48 -18.15 16.16
CA MET A 210 6.09 -17.41 17.35
C MET A 210 5.52 -18.37 18.40
N ASP A 211 5.98 -18.25 19.64
CA ASP A 211 5.50 -19.09 20.76
C ASP A 211 4.07 -18.71 21.19
N ALA A 212 3.75 -17.41 21.19
CA ALA A 212 2.46 -16.85 21.59
C ALA A 212 2.01 -15.73 20.61
N PRO A 213 1.63 -16.06 19.37
CA PRO A 213 1.28 -15.07 18.35
C PRO A 213 0.05 -14.23 18.71
N GLU A 214 -0.84 -14.70 19.57
CA GLU A 214 -2.00 -13.99 20.10
C GLU A 214 -1.65 -12.75 20.94
N GLU A 215 -0.43 -12.70 21.49
CA GLU A 215 0.08 -11.56 22.25
C GLU A 215 0.60 -10.43 21.35
N ALA A 216 0.73 -10.64 20.04
CA ALA A 216 1.13 -9.60 19.09
C ALA A 216 -0.08 -8.81 18.57
N LEU A 217 0.18 -7.59 18.08
CA LEU A 217 -0.80 -6.78 17.37
C LEU A 217 -0.49 -6.73 15.88
N PHE A 218 -1.48 -7.04 15.06
CA PHE A 218 -1.37 -7.16 13.62
C PHE A 218 -2.03 -5.98 12.92
N TYR A 219 -1.28 -5.25 12.12
CA TYR A 219 -1.72 -4.07 11.38
C TYR A 219 -1.78 -4.42 9.90
N VAL A 220 -2.99 -4.61 9.37
CA VAL A 220 -3.24 -5.17 8.05
C VAL A 220 -3.82 -4.10 7.14
N CYS A 221 -3.20 -3.89 5.98
CA CYS A 221 -3.75 -3.00 4.96
C CYS A 221 -3.19 -3.34 3.57
N GLY A 222 -4.08 -3.57 2.61
CA GLY A 222 -3.71 -3.81 1.22
C GLY A 222 -4.93 -4.10 0.33
N PRO A 223 -4.72 -4.63 -0.88
CA PRO A 223 -5.81 -4.99 -1.78
C PRO A 223 -6.76 -6.05 -1.18
N PRO A 224 -8.00 -6.18 -1.66
CA PRO A 224 -9.00 -7.09 -1.07
C PRO A 224 -8.50 -8.54 -0.91
N MET A 225 -7.78 -9.07 -1.90
CA MET A 225 -7.20 -10.43 -1.83
C MET A 225 -6.07 -10.55 -0.80
N HIS A 226 -5.29 -9.48 -0.57
CA HIS A 226 -4.29 -9.44 0.49
C HIS A 226 -4.96 -9.48 1.86
N ASN A 227 -5.89 -8.56 2.12
CA ASN A 227 -6.61 -8.48 3.39
C ASN A 227 -7.30 -9.80 3.71
N LYS A 228 -8.06 -10.36 2.75
CA LYS A 228 -8.74 -11.64 2.93
C LYS A 228 -7.79 -12.80 3.24
N SER A 229 -6.65 -12.89 2.56
CA SER A 229 -5.70 -13.99 2.75
C SER A 229 -4.97 -13.89 4.09
N VAL A 230 -4.59 -12.67 4.50
CA VAL A 230 -3.96 -12.42 5.81
C VAL A 230 -4.94 -12.68 6.94
N LEU A 231 -6.16 -12.16 6.86
CA LEU A 231 -7.17 -12.37 7.90
C LEU A 231 -7.51 -13.85 8.07
N LYS A 232 -7.66 -14.58 6.94
CA LYS A 232 -7.84 -16.03 7.00
C LYS A 232 -6.68 -16.74 7.68
N LEU A 233 -5.43 -16.38 7.35
CA LEU A 233 -4.25 -16.97 7.99
C LEU A 233 -4.24 -16.72 9.50
N LEU A 234 -4.52 -15.50 9.94
CA LEU A 234 -4.55 -15.15 11.36
C LEU A 234 -5.70 -15.88 12.09
N ASP A 235 -6.86 -16.02 11.45
CA ASP A 235 -7.99 -16.80 11.97
C ASP A 235 -7.64 -18.30 12.11
N ASP A 236 -6.94 -18.88 11.12
CA ASP A 236 -6.48 -20.28 11.17
C ASP A 236 -5.49 -20.54 12.33
N TYR A 237 -4.78 -19.50 12.81
CA TYR A 237 -3.91 -19.54 13.99
C TYR A 237 -4.63 -19.15 15.30
N GLY A 238 -5.93 -18.84 15.25
CA GLY A 238 -6.72 -18.48 16.42
C GLY A 238 -6.41 -17.08 16.98
N ILE A 239 -5.87 -16.18 16.16
CA ILE A 239 -5.54 -14.82 16.59
C ILE A 239 -6.83 -14.05 16.91
N PRO A 240 -6.97 -13.46 18.12
CA PRO A 240 -8.16 -12.71 18.50
C PRO A 240 -8.41 -11.52 17.58
N ARG A 241 -9.68 -11.22 17.27
CA ARG A 241 -10.05 -10.14 16.35
C ARG A 241 -9.59 -8.77 16.86
N GLU A 242 -9.60 -8.56 18.18
CA GLU A 242 -9.12 -7.37 18.87
C GLU A 242 -7.61 -7.14 18.72
N SER A 243 -6.84 -8.19 18.43
CA SER A 243 -5.41 -8.09 18.13
C SER A 243 -5.13 -7.66 16.69
N ILE A 244 -6.17 -7.51 15.85
CA ILE A 244 -6.04 -7.17 14.44
C ILE A 244 -6.62 -5.78 14.16
N VAL A 245 -5.76 -4.85 13.74
CA VAL A 245 -6.17 -3.55 13.20
C VAL A 245 -6.16 -3.64 11.68
N LEU A 246 -7.34 -3.58 11.07
CA LEU A 246 -7.52 -3.63 9.63
C LEU A 246 -7.90 -2.24 9.12
N ASP A 247 -7.11 -1.70 8.20
CA ASP A 247 -7.51 -0.53 7.40
C ASP A 247 -7.98 -1.01 6.03
N ASP A 248 -9.30 -1.15 5.86
CA ASP A 248 -9.91 -1.63 4.62
C ASP A 248 -10.31 -0.44 3.74
N PHE A 249 -9.63 -0.30 2.60
CA PHE A 249 -9.89 0.79 1.65
C PHE A 249 -11.21 0.63 0.89
N GLY A 250 -11.90 -0.50 1.07
CA GLY A 250 -13.12 -0.80 0.35
C GLY A 250 -12.90 -0.99 -1.15
N SER A 251 -14.00 -1.14 -1.88
CA SER A 251 -14.03 -1.27 -3.35
C SER A 251 -14.32 0.05 -4.04
#